data_AF-A0A1X0AIU2-F1
#
_entry.id   AF-A0A1X0AIU2-F1
#
_cell.length_a   1.000
_cell.length_b   1.000
_cell.length_c   1.000
_cell.angle_alpha   90.00
_cell.angle_beta   90.00
_cell.angle_gamma   90.00
#
_symmetry.space_group_name_H-M   'P 1'
#
loop_
_entity.id
_entity.type
_entity.pdbx_description
1 polymer ?
#
loop_
_entity_poly.entity_id
_entity_poly.type
_entity_poly.pdbx_seq_one_letter_code
_entity_poly.pdbx_strand_id
1 'polypeptide(L)'
;METLRRYLVIQGMMFVFGIVGPIFLVIFFAVQPDPTVKWMYWAGLFVTTADILIALAITESTLNEDQAPADVRIAVGLQNFRRRHDDS
;
A
#
# COMPACT_ATOMS: atom_id res chain seq x y z
N MET A 1 8.96 -4.68 -24.14
CA MET A 1 7.60 -5.13 -23.76
C MET A 1 7.57 -6.00 -22.49
N GLU A 2 8.67 -6.15 -21.75
CA GLU A 2 8.73 -7.07 -20.61
C GLU A 2 8.21 -6.45 -19.30
N THR A 3 8.51 -5.16 -19.06
CA THR A 3 8.08 -4.43 -17.85
C THR A 3 6.55 -4.35 -17.74
N LEU A 4 5.85 -4.08 -18.85
CA LEU A 4 4.39 -3.98 -18.89
C LEU A 4 3.75 -5.35 -18.58
N ARG A 5 4.31 -6.43 -19.13
CA ARG A 5 3.87 -7.80 -18.83
C ARG A 5 4.09 -8.15 -17.35
N ARG A 6 5.24 -7.78 -16.79
CA ARG A 6 5.55 -8.04 -15.37
C ARG A 6 4.65 -7.25 -14.43
N TYR A 7 4.36 -5.99 -14.77
CA TYR A 7 3.42 -5.16 -14.04
C TYR A 7 2.00 -5.74 -14.06
N LEU A 8 1.50 -6.16 -15.23
CA LEU A 8 0.18 -6.78 -15.35
C LEU A 8 0.07 -8.09 -14.55
N VAL A 9 1.12 -8.90 -14.51
CA VAL A 9 1.14 -10.14 -13.72
C VAL A 9 1.08 -9.83 -12.22
N ILE A 10 1.91 -8.92 -11.75
CA ILE A 10 1.94 -8.54 -10.32
C ILE A 10 0.60 -7.89 -9.93
N GLN A 11 0.09 -6.98 -10.77
CA GLN A 11 -1.18 -6.30 -10.51
C GLN A 11 -2.37 -7.26 -10.52
N GLY A 12 -2.42 -8.20 -11.47
CA GLY A 12 -3.44 -9.24 -11.47
C GLY A 12 -3.37 -10.12 -10.23
N MET A 13 -2.16 -10.46 -9.79
CA MET A 13 -1.95 -11.25 -8.57
C MET A 13 -2.42 -10.50 -7.31
N MET A 14 -2.09 -9.21 -7.20
CA MET A 14 -2.57 -8.33 -6.13
C MET A 14 -4.08 -8.18 -6.14
N PHE A 15 -4.71 -8.12 -7.31
CA PHE A 15 -6.16 -8.05 -7.43
C PHE A 15 -6.84 -9.33 -6.95
N VAL A 16 -6.28 -10.50 -7.31
CA VAL A 16 -6.77 -11.80 -6.85
C VAL A 16 -6.62 -11.95 -5.34
N PHE A 17 -5.45 -11.64 -4.78
CA PHE A 17 -5.24 -11.77 -3.33
C PHE A 17 -5.98 -10.70 -2.51
N GLY A 18 -6.02 -9.45 -2.97
CA GLY A 18 -6.69 -8.35 -2.27
C GLY A 18 -8.21 -8.49 -2.21
N ILE A 19 -8.83 -9.08 -3.25
CA ILE A 19 -10.30 -9.25 -3.26
C ILE A 19 -10.78 -10.52 -2.56
N VAL A 20 -9.89 -11.49 -2.32
CA VAL A 20 -10.23 -12.75 -1.64
C VAL A 20 -10.76 -12.51 -0.23
N GLY A 21 -10.18 -11.57 0.52
CA GLY A 21 -10.63 -11.20 1.87
C GLY A 21 -12.10 -10.72 1.89
N PRO A 22 -12.44 -9.66 1.15
CA PRO A 22 -13.82 -9.17 1.02
C PRO A 22 -14.81 -10.23 0.52
N ILE A 23 -14.43 -11.04 -0.49
CA ILE A 23 -15.31 -12.10 -1.02
C ILE A 23 -15.60 -13.16 0.05
N PHE A 24 -14.61 -13.59 0.82
CA PHE A 24 -14.81 -14.55 1.91
C PHE A 24 -15.76 -14.02 2.98
N LEU A 25 -15.63 -12.74 3.35
CA LEU A 25 -16.54 -12.09 4.30
C LEU A 25 -17.97 -11.99 3.72
N VAL A 26 -18.12 -11.57 2.47
CA VAL A 26 -19.43 -11.50 1.80
C VAL A 26 -20.10 -12.87 1.74
N ILE A 27 -19.37 -13.93 1.39
CA ILE A 27 -19.90 -15.29 1.34
C ILE A 27 -20.29 -15.77 2.74
N PHE A 28 -19.47 -15.51 3.77
CA PHE A 28 -19.79 -15.88 5.14
C PHE A 28 -21.11 -15.24 5.63
N PHE A 29 -21.38 -13.98 5.27
CA PHE A 29 -22.64 -13.32 5.62
C PHE A 29 -23.81 -13.71 4.69
N ALA A 30 -23.55 -14.10 3.44
CA ALA A 30 -24.57 -14.48 2.47
C ALA A 30 -25.05 -15.93 2.63
N VAL A 31 -24.19 -16.83 3.09
CA VAL A 31 -24.55 -18.22 3.39
C VAL A 31 -25.23 -18.25 4.77
N GLN A 32 -26.47 -18.77 4.83
CA GLN A 32 -27.20 -19.07 6.07
C GLN A 32 -26.28 -19.76 7.10
N PRO A 33 -26.52 -19.62 8.42
CA PRO A 33 -25.54 -19.95 9.47
C PRO A 33 -25.22 -21.44 9.55
N ASP A 34 -24.41 -21.91 8.61
CA ASP A 34 -23.86 -23.25 8.58
C ASP A 34 -22.57 -23.22 9.42
N PRO A 35 -22.48 -24.02 10.50
CA PRO A 35 -21.29 -24.03 11.36
C PRO A 35 -19.99 -24.35 10.60
N THR A 36 -20.08 -24.94 9.40
CA THR A 36 -18.95 -25.25 8.52
C THR A 36 -18.25 -23.99 7.97
N VAL A 37 -18.97 -22.88 7.76
CA VAL A 37 -18.39 -21.64 7.19
C VAL A 37 -17.74 -20.72 8.23
N LYS A 38 -17.80 -21.03 9.53
CA LYS A 38 -17.16 -20.23 10.60
C LYS A 38 -15.66 -20.05 10.41
N TRP A 39 -14.97 -21.03 9.83
CA TRP A 39 -13.55 -20.92 9.51
C TRP A 39 -13.28 -19.85 8.43
N MET A 40 -14.18 -19.69 7.46
CA MET A 40 -14.06 -18.68 6.40
C MET A 40 -14.15 -17.26 6.95
N TYR A 41 -14.93 -17.03 8.01
CA TYR A 41 -14.98 -15.74 8.69
C TYR A 41 -13.62 -15.36 9.27
N TRP A 42 -13.02 -16.24 10.06
CA TRP A 42 -11.73 -15.97 10.70
C TRP A 42 -10.58 -15.89 9.69
N ALA A 43 -10.58 -16.77 8.67
CA ALA A 43 -9.61 -16.70 7.58
C ALA A 43 -9.77 -15.42 6.74
N GLY A 44 -11.01 -15.05 6.38
CA GLY A 44 -11.31 -13.84 5.61
C GLY A 44 -10.95 -12.56 6.37
N LEU A 45 -11.23 -12.51 7.67
CA LEU A 45 -10.85 -11.41 8.54
C LEU A 45 -9.33 -11.27 8.62
N PHE A 46 -8.61 -12.37 8.84
CA PHE A 46 -7.14 -12.39 8.90
C PHE A 46 -6.52 -11.91 7.58
N VAL A 47 -6.96 -12.43 6.44
CA VAL A 47 -6.46 -12.04 5.11
C VAL A 47 -6.73 -10.56 4.85
N THR A 48 -7.94 -10.08 5.14
CA THR A 48 -8.31 -8.66 4.95
C THR A 48 -7.46 -7.74 5.83
N THR A 49 -7.27 -8.09 7.11
CA THR A 49 -6.43 -7.30 8.02
C THR A 49 -4.98 -7.29 7.55
N ALA A 50 -4.43 -8.44 7.16
CA ALA A 50 -3.07 -8.52 6.63
C ALA A 50 -2.89 -7.68 5.37
N ASP A 51 -3.85 -7.72 4.44
CA ASP A 51 -3.83 -6.93 3.21
C ASP A 51 -3.79 -5.41 3.49
N ILE A 52 -4.65 -4.94 4.39
CA ILE A 52 -4.66 -3.53 4.82
C ILE A 52 -3.34 -3.14 5.50
N LEU A 53 -2.80 -3.99 6.37
CA LEU A 53 -1.53 -3.72 7.04
C LEU A 53 -0.36 -3.66 6.06
N ILE A 54 -0.34 -4.53 5.05
CA ILE A 54 0.67 -4.49 3.98
C ILE A 54 0.53 -3.19 3.17
N ALA A 55 -0.69 -2.80 2.80
CA ALA A 55 -0.94 -1.57 2.08
C ALA A 55 -0.47 -0.34 2.87
N LEU A 56 -0.73 -0.30 4.18
CA LEU A 56 -0.24 0.74 5.06
C LEU A 56 1.29 0.73 5.18
N ALA A 57 1.92 -0.44 5.34
CA ALA A 57 3.37 -0.57 5.43
C ALA A 57 4.08 -0.09 4.15
N ILE A 58 3.55 -0.44 2.97
CA ILE A 58 4.07 0.04 1.68
C ILE A 58 3.88 1.55 1.55
N THR A 59 2.73 2.07 1.98
CA THR A 59 2.45 3.52 1.96
C THR A 59 3.42 4.26 2.87
N GLU A 60 3.67 3.75 4.08
CA GLU A 60 4.64 4.29 5.02
C GLU A 60 6.06 4.26 4.44
N SER A 61 6.51 3.14 3.87
CA SER A 61 7.84 3.05 3.27
C SER A 61 7.99 4.03 2.09
N THR A 62 6.95 4.18 1.28
CA THR A 62 6.95 5.10 0.13
C THR A 62 6.99 6.56 0.58
N LEU A 63 6.20 6.94 1.60
CA LEU A 63 6.20 8.30 2.15
C LEU A 63 7.53 8.68 2.80
N ASN A 64 8.21 7.72 3.44
CA ASN A 64 9.54 7.95 4.00
C ASN A 64 10.60 8.12 2.91
N GLU A 65 10.43 7.47 1.76
CA GLU A 65 11.35 7.59 0.62
C GLU A 65 11.13 8.87 -0.21
N ASP A 66 9.91 9.41 -0.22
CA ASP A 66 9.54 10.69 -0.86
C ASP A 66 9.85 11.94 -0.01
N GLN A 67 10.47 11.79 1.17
CA GLN A 67 11.06 12.94 1.84
C GLN A 67 12.15 13.50 0.92
N ALA A 68 11.90 14.68 0.33
CA ALA A 68 12.81 15.37 -0.57
C ALA A 68 14.26 15.12 -0.14
N PRO A 69 15.10 14.51 -1.00
CA PRO A 69 16.40 14.00 -0.59
C PRO A 69 17.08 15.10 0.20
N ALA A 70 17.67 14.77 1.35
CA ALA A 70 18.20 15.77 2.27
C ALA A 70 19.06 16.83 1.54
N ASP A 71 19.73 16.41 0.47
CA ASP A 71 20.46 17.23 -0.50
C ASP A 71 19.64 18.36 -1.15
N VAL A 72 18.39 18.12 -1.57
CA VAL A 72 17.49 19.14 -2.12
C VAL A 72 17.10 20.15 -1.05
N ARG A 73 16.80 19.69 0.17
CA ARG A 73 16.50 20.59 1.30
C ARG A 73 17.70 21.44 1.68
N ILE A 74 18.90 20.84 1.69
CA ILE A 74 20.17 21.54 1.95
C ILE A 74 20.44 22.54 0.83
N ALA A 75 20.27 22.15 -0.44
CA ALA A 75 20.48 23.02 -1.59
C ALA A 75 19.52 24.22 -1.58
N VAL A 76 18.23 24.02 -1.30
CA VAL A 76 17.24 25.10 -1.19
C VAL A 76 17.58 26.03 -0.02
N GLY A 77 18.01 25.48 1.12
CA GLY A 77 18.47 26.28 2.27
C GLY A 77 19.69 27.12 1.95
N LEU A 78 20.68 26.54 1.26
CA LEU A 78 21.90 27.22 0.84
C LEU A 78 21.61 28.32 -0.19
N GLN A 79 20.69 28.07 -1.12
CA GLN A 79 20.27 29.05 -2.13
C GLN A 79 19.60 30.25 -1.47
N ASN A 80 18.72 30.03 -0.49
CA ASN A 80 18.09 31.12 0.26
C ASN A 80 19.10 31.92 1.07
N PHE A 81 20.13 31.27 1.63
CA PHE A 81 21.21 31.96 2.33
C PHE A 81 22.06 32.80 1.37
N ARG A 82 22.42 32.25 0.21
CA ARG A 82 23.19 32.97 -0.82
C ARG A 82 22.43 34.17 -1.36
N ARG A 83 21.14 34.01 -1.64
CA ARG A 83 20.27 35.09 -2.10
C ARG A 83 20.23 36.26 -1.11
N ARG A 84 20.19 35.97 0.20
CA ARG A 84 20.23 37.01 1.24
C ARG A 84 21.56 37.77 1.32
N HIS A 85 22.66 37.16 0.89
CA HIS A 85 23.98 37.79 0.89
C HIS A 85 24.22 38.65 -0.36
N ASP A 86 23.59 38.33 -1.50
CA ASP A 86 23.68 39.15 -2.72
C ASP A 86 22.78 40.40 -2.65
N ASP A 87 21.77 40.40 -1.77
CA ASP A 87 20.84 41.53 -1.57
C ASP A 87 21.34 42.57 -0.51
N SER A 88 22.55 42.38 0.05
CA SER A 88 23.17 43.24 1.08
C SER A 88 24.50 43.84 0.63
#